data_AF-A0A5J9WGI3-F1
#
_entry.id   AF-A0A5J9WGI3-F1
#
_cell.length_a   1.000
_cell.length_b   1.000
_cell.length_c   1.000
_cell.angle_alpha   90.00
_cell.angle_beta   90.00
_cell.angle_gamma   90.00
#
_symmetry.space_group_name_H-M   'P 1'
#
loop_
_entity.id
_entity.type
_entity.pdbx_description
1 polymer ?
#
loop_
_entity_poly.entity_id
_entity_poly.type
_entity_poly.pdbx_seq_one_letter_code
_entity_poly.pdbx_strand_id
1 'polypeptide(L)'
;MAGPRRLLLLPAVLLLAAALLPARSSASPATTAAGAGKVSLELYYESLCPYCSRFIVNRLAGIFKDGIIDVVDLRLVPYGNAHIGSNSQISCQWPW
;
A
#
# COMPACT_ATOMS: atom_id res chain seq x y z
N MET A 1 17.56 -22.70 69.37
CA MET A 1 16.18 -22.78 68.84
C MET A 1 15.97 -21.67 67.82
N ALA A 2 16.21 -21.94 66.53
CA ALA A 2 16.02 -20.96 65.46
C ALA A 2 14.52 -20.93 65.10
N GLY A 3 13.85 -19.82 65.42
CA GLY A 3 12.42 -19.63 65.14
C GLY A 3 12.13 -19.50 63.63
N PRO A 4 10.91 -19.86 63.18
CA PRO A 4 10.52 -19.95 61.77
C PRO A 4 10.24 -18.55 61.19
N ARG A 5 11.25 -17.69 61.15
CA ARG A 5 11.16 -16.35 60.53
C ARG A 5 11.11 -16.40 58.99
N ARG A 6 11.31 -17.57 58.38
CA ARG A 6 11.30 -17.77 56.92
C ARG A 6 9.92 -17.98 56.31
N LEU A 7 8.89 -18.32 57.10
CA LEU A 7 7.59 -18.73 56.53
C LEU A 7 6.63 -17.56 56.25
N LEU A 8 6.77 -16.43 56.94
CA LEU A 8 5.94 -15.24 56.72
C LEU A 8 6.48 -14.29 55.63
N LEU A 9 7.73 -14.46 55.19
CA LEU A 9 8.31 -13.66 54.11
C LEU A 9 7.83 -14.10 52.73
N LEU A 10 7.48 -15.37 52.56
CA LEU A 10 7.02 -15.95 51.29
C LEU A 10 5.70 -15.37 50.77
N PRO A 11 4.62 -15.24 51.56
CA PRO A 11 3.37 -14.65 51.06
C PRO A 11 3.51 -13.15 50.76
N ALA A 12 4.30 -12.42 51.55
CA ALA A 12 4.55 -10.99 51.32
C ALA A 12 5.35 -10.73 50.04
N VAL A 13 6.37 -11.55 49.75
CA VAL A 13 7.14 -11.46 48.50
C VAL A 13 6.26 -11.80 47.28
N LEU A 14 5.33 -12.75 47.40
CA LEU A 14 4.42 -13.11 46.31
C LEU A 14 3.40 -12.00 45.99
N LEU A 15 2.91 -11.29 47.02
CA LEU A 15 1.99 -10.15 46.87
C LEU A 15 2.67 -8.92 46.24
N LEU A 16 3.95 -8.64 46.56
CA LEU A 16 4.72 -7.58 45.89
C LEU A 16 5.02 -7.92 44.43
N ALA A 17 5.28 -9.19 44.10
CA ALA A 17 5.53 -9.61 42.72
C ALA A 17 4.28 -9.43 41.82
N ALA A 18 3.08 -9.63 42.37
CA ALA A 18 1.83 -9.43 41.63
C ALA A 18 1.54 -7.94 41.31
N ALA A 19 2.00 -7.00 42.14
CA ALA A 19 1.82 -5.57 41.93
C ALA A 19 2.77 -4.97 40.86
N LEU A 20 3.81 -5.71 40.46
CA LEU A 20 4.77 -5.33 39.41
C LEU A 20 4.40 -5.88 38.03
N LEU A 21 3.29 -6.62 37.91
CA LEU A 21 2.80 -7.07 36.63
C LEU A 21 2.21 -5.87 35.87
N PRO A 22 2.76 -5.48 34.71
CA PRO A 22 2.13 -4.46 33.88
C PRO A 22 0.76 -4.99 33.47
N ALA A 23 -0.29 -4.20 33.75
CA ALA A 23 -1.61 -4.45 33.20
C ALA A 23 -1.45 -4.49 31.67
N ARG A 24 -1.58 -5.68 31.08
CA ARG A 24 -1.63 -5.82 29.63
C ARG A 24 -2.91 -5.15 29.17
N SER A 25 -2.84 -3.87 28.85
CA SER A 25 -3.87 -3.23 28.04
C SER A 25 -3.89 -4.00 26.73
N SER A 26 -4.93 -4.81 26.53
CA SER A 26 -5.31 -5.25 25.19
C SER A 26 -5.69 -4.00 24.41
N ALA A 27 -4.68 -3.27 23.93
CA ALA A 27 -4.83 -2.50 22.74
C ALA A 27 -5.12 -3.54 21.66
N SER A 28 -6.41 -3.76 21.39
CA SER A 28 -6.78 -4.29 20.09
C SER A 28 -6.01 -3.45 19.09
N PRO A 29 -5.30 -4.04 18.12
CA PRO A 29 -4.95 -3.26 16.96
C PRO A 29 -6.29 -2.79 16.43
N ALA A 30 -6.62 -1.52 16.69
CA ALA A 30 -7.47 -0.79 15.81
C ALA A 30 -6.68 -0.90 14.51
N THR A 31 -7.06 -1.86 13.69
CA THR A 31 -6.85 -1.82 12.26
C THR A 31 -7.55 -0.53 11.86
N THR A 32 -6.87 0.59 12.08
CA THR A 32 -6.94 1.73 11.19
C THR A 32 -6.83 1.05 9.86
N ALA A 33 -7.92 1.06 9.08
CA ALA A 33 -7.86 0.61 7.71
C ALA A 33 -6.78 1.49 7.09
N ALA A 34 -5.52 1.03 7.15
CA ALA A 34 -4.41 1.60 6.44
C ALA A 34 -4.92 1.55 5.01
N GLY A 35 -5.28 2.74 4.51
CA GLY A 35 -6.28 2.91 3.47
C GLY A 35 -6.09 1.86 2.40
N ALA A 36 -7.16 1.14 2.06
CA ALA A 36 -7.14 0.19 0.96
C ALA A 36 -6.35 0.83 -0.20
N GLY A 37 -5.23 0.21 -0.57
CA GLY A 37 -4.29 0.82 -1.52
C GLY A 37 -5.01 1.26 -2.79
N LYS A 38 -4.56 2.36 -3.40
CA LYS A 38 -5.13 2.83 -4.66
C LYS A 38 -5.08 1.71 -5.70
N VAL A 39 -6.11 1.60 -6.53
CA VAL A 39 -6.17 0.66 -7.64
C VAL A 39 -5.15 1.11 -8.69
N SER A 40 -4.15 0.27 -8.97
CA SER A 40 -3.17 0.55 -10.01
C SER A 40 -3.79 0.42 -11.40
N LEU A 41 -3.59 1.43 -12.25
CA LEU A 41 -4.03 1.46 -13.63
C LEU A 41 -2.87 1.96 -14.51
N GLU A 42 -2.39 1.12 -15.42
CA GLU A 42 -1.35 1.51 -16.37
C GLU A 42 -1.88 1.48 -17.80
N LEU A 43 -1.72 2.58 -18.53
CA LEU A 43 -2.06 2.65 -19.94
C LEU A 43 -0.78 2.74 -20.79
N TYR A 44 -0.52 1.66 -21.54
CA TYR A 44 0.51 1.63 -22.57
C TYR A 44 -0.09 2.06 -23.90
N TYR A 45 0.46 3.10 -24.52
CA TYR A 45 -0.14 3.70 -25.71
C TYR A 45 0.91 4.31 -26.65
N GLU A 46 0.49 4.63 -27.88
CA GLU A 46 1.28 5.39 -28.86
C GLU A 46 0.63 6.77 -29.07
N SER A 47 1.43 7.84 -29.11
CA SER A 47 0.91 9.21 -29.23
C SER A 47 0.11 9.46 -30.51
N LEU A 48 0.49 8.83 -31.62
CA LEU A 48 -0.14 8.99 -32.94
C LEU A 48 -1.15 7.87 -33.28
N CYS A 49 -1.42 6.95 -32.36
CA CYS A 49 -2.39 5.89 -32.57
C CYS A 49 -3.83 6.45 -32.43
N PRO A 50 -4.68 6.36 -33.48
CA PRO A 50 -6.02 6.94 -33.47
C PRO A 50 -6.95 6.29 -32.44
N TYR A 51 -6.79 4.99 -32.18
CA TYR A 51 -7.58 4.29 -31.17
C TYR A 51 -7.13 4.62 -29.74
N CYS A 52 -5.85 4.84 -29.56
CA CYS A 52 -5.24 5.18 -28.28
C CYS A 52 -5.68 6.58 -27.84
N SER A 53 -5.55 7.58 -28.72
CA SER A 53 -6.07 8.93 -28.48
C SER A 53 -7.58 8.93 -28.23
N ARG A 54 -8.34 8.19 -29.03
CA ARG A 54 -9.80 8.06 -28.83
C ARG A 54 -10.16 7.42 -27.48
N PHE A 55 -9.42 6.42 -27.02
CA PHE A 55 -9.63 5.84 -25.70
C PHE A 55 -9.31 6.85 -24.59
N ILE A 56 -8.16 7.54 -24.68
CA ILE A 56 -7.74 8.52 -23.66
C ILE A 56 -8.79 9.62 -23.52
N VAL A 57 -9.21 10.21 -24.64
CA VAL A 57 -10.13 11.37 -24.64
C VAL A 57 -11.57 10.96 -24.33
N ASN A 58 -12.06 9.87 -24.94
CA ASN A 58 -13.50 9.54 -24.88
C ASN A 58 -13.85 8.48 -23.83
N ARG A 59 -12.87 7.86 -23.17
CA ARG A 59 -13.10 6.83 -22.14
C ARG A 59 -12.32 7.14 -20.87
N LEU A 60 -10.98 7.15 -20.94
CA LEU A 60 -10.14 7.32 -19.76
C LEU A 60 -10.41 8.65 -19.04
N ALA A 61 -10.65 9.74 -19.79
CA ALA A 61 -10.99 11.04 -19.22
C ALA A 61 -12.19 11.00 -18.24
N GLY A 62 -13.05 9.98 -18.33
CA GLY A 62 -14.16 9.77 -17.41
C GLY A 62 -13.73 9.51 -15.96
N ILE A 63 -12.55 8.96 -15.70
CA ILE A 63 -12.09 8.70 -14.33
C ILE A 63 -11.84 9.98 -13.52
N PHE A 64 -11.62 11.11 -14.22
CA PHE A 64 -11.44 12.42 -13.58
C PHE A 64 -12.78 13.05 -13.21
N LYS A 65 -13.90 12.41 -13.53
CA LYS A 65 -15.23 12.79 -13.11
C LYS A 65 -15.60 11.98 -11.86
N ASP A 66 -16.31 12.61 -10.93
CA ASP A 66 -16.95 11.96 -9.79
C ASP A 66 -16.00 11.25 -8.80
N GLY A 67 -14.73 11.67 -8.71
CA GLY A 67 -13.79 11.23 -7.67
C GLY A 67 -13.18 9.85 -7.87
N ILE A 68 -13.41 9.17 -9.02
CA ILE A 68 -12.81 7.86 -9.30
C ILE A 68 -11.26 7.94 -9.26
N ILE A 69 -10.68 9.03 -9.76
CA ILE A 69 -9.24 9.26 -9.74
C ILE A 69 -8.63 9.25 -8.32
N ASP A 70 -9.41 9.56 -7.28
CA ASP A 70 -8.92 9.61 -5.89
C ASP A 70 -8.55 8.21 -5.36
N VAL A 71 -9.16 7.16 -5.93
CA VAL A 71 -8.88 5.76 -5.60
C VAL A 71 -8.03 5.04 -6.64
N VAL A 72 -7.59 5.73 -7.71
CA VAL A 72 -6.79 5.13 -8.80
C VAL A 72 -5.38 5.71 -8.83
N ASP A 73 -4.37 4.85 -8.89
CA ASP A 73 -2.99 5.21 -9.20
C ASP A 73 -2.75 5.03 -10.71
N LEU A 74 -2.88 6.12 -11.47
CA LEU A 74 -2.80 6.11 -12.94
C LEU A 74 -1.37 6.38 -13.43
N ARG A 75 -0.82 5.44 -14.21
CA ARG A 75 0.42 5.62 -14.97
C ARG A 75 0.16 5.61 -16.48
N LEU A 76 0.61 6.64 -17.17
CA LEU A 76 0.61 6.69 -18.64
C LEU A 76 2.02 6.33 -19.16
N VAL A 77 2.10 5.35 -20.06
CA VAL A 77 3.35 4.84 -20.62
C VAL A 77 3.34 5.00 -22.14
N PRO A 78 3.94 6.08 -22.68
CA PRO A 78 4.01 6.32 -24.12
C PRO A 78 5.12 5.46 -24.75
N TYR A 79 4.75 4.29 -25.24
CA TYR A 79 5.66 3.37 -25.95
C TYR A 79 4.88 2.55 -26.98
N GLY A 80 3.89 1.77 -26.53
CA GLY A 80 2.99 0.99 -27.39
C GLY A 80 3.73 0.03 -28.32
N ASN A 81 3.48 0.10 -29.63
CA ASN A 81 4.09 -0.77 -30.64
C ASN A 81 5.48 -0.30 -31.10
N ALA A 82 6.16 0.54 -30.32
CA ALA A 82 7.54 0.89 -30.63
C ALA A 82 8.48 -0.30 -30.44
N HIS A 83 9.57 -0.31 -31.21
CA HIS A 83 10.62 -1.33 -31.15
C HIS A 83 11.97 -0.69 -30.86
N ILE A 84 12.84 -1.39 -30.13
CA ILE A 84 14.23 -0.98 -29.89
C ILE A 84 15.11 -1.74 -30.88
N GLY A 85 15.76 -1.00 -31.77
CA GLY A 85 16.76 -1.53 -32.70
C GLY A 85 18.11 -1.81 -32.02
N SER A 86 19.02 -2.45 -32.76
CA SER A 86 20.36 -2.83 -32.28
C SER A 86 21.20 -1.67 -31.76
N ASN A 87 20.97 -0.45 -32.26
CA ASN A 87 21.68 0.76 -31.84
C ASN A 87 20.94 1.53 -30.73
N SER A 88 20.07 0.86 -29.96
CA SER A 88 19.15 1.48 -28.99
C SER A 88 18.24 2.56 -29.59
N GLN A 89 18.07 2.56 -30.92
CA GLN A 89 17.15 3.44 -31.61
C GLN A 89 15.72 2.94 -31.40
N ILE A 90 14.82 3.83 -31.00
CA ILE A 90 13.40 3.52 -30.88
C ILE A 90 12.72 3.85 -32.21
N SER A 91 12.06 2.86 -32.82
CA SER A 91 11.23 3.03 -34.01
C SER A 91 9.75 2.84 -33.65
N CYS A 92 8.90 3.79 -34.03
CA CYS A 92 7.45 3.73 -33.80
C CYS A 92 6.72 3.17 -35.03
N GLN A 93 5.53 2.58 -34.82
CA GLN A 93 4.68 2.11 -35.94
C GLN A 93 4.09 3.28 -36.74
N TRP A 94 3.70 4.34 -36.04
CA TRP A 94 3.12 5.55 -36.64
C TRP A 94 4.20 6.62 -36.81
N PRO A 95 4.75 6.73 -38.03
CA PRO A 95 4.64 7.96 -38.82
C PRO A 95 4.73 7.67 -40.34
N TRP A 96 3.65 7.16 -40.94
CA TRP A 96 3.49 6.99 -42.40
C TRP A 96 2.24 7.72 -42.88
#